data_AF-A0A7X1PDI2-F1
#
_entry.id   AF-A0A7X1PDI2-F1
#
_cell.length_a   1.000
_cell.length_b   1.000
_cell.length_c   1.000
_cell.angle_alpha   90.00
_cell.angle_beta   90.00
_cell.angle_gamma   90.00
#
_symmetry.space_group_name_H-M   'P 1'
#
loop_
_entity.id
_entity.type
_entity.pdbx_description
1 polymer ?
#
loop_
_entity_poly.entity_id
_entity_poly.type
_entity_poly.pdbx_seq_one_letter_code
_entity_poly.pdbx_strand_id
1 'polypeptide(L)'
;MSENESPFRLEAREVYDEYAALLLLGHWITPSVYEEIQRARLFIQSYPSREVRPFINNVRKKVRELRSVLHIICDGKELREILSEVESQKKTVGYLSKGYLDTIMRLERVQPAAKDLPIHTRMGFTLQRPPDKTHPELFLLEAKLYEDMCSLFNMCFCGFLHEDTGGVFNGFAPLVPIKARDALIRASFVAAFEFIEAYLNGIALDYLYLHQDADEKTVSLLTEQPRHISFRDKALQYPKIVKGSQHPLLTEGNCPELALLIEHANTRGALVHPAAWMIDSIRTKQDAFFTTKLAELCEIVDAAVGFVLKVEAKIERRSVIVDWILPRAADGLFPAESFQ
;
A
#
# COMPACT_ATOMS: atom_id res chain seq x y z
N MET A 1 -32.87 -14.71 7.86
CA MET A 1 -32.81 -14.94 9.31
C MET A 1 -34.19 -15.37 9.77
N SER A 2 -34.31 -16.48 10.51
CA SER A 2 -35.62 -16.92 11.03
C SER A 2 -36.05 -16.00 12.16
N GLU A 3 -37.26 -15.45 12.11
CA GLU A 3 -37.80 -14.47 13.08
C GLU A 3 -37.96 -14.97 14.53
N ASN A 4 -37.45 -16.17 14.88
CA ASN A 4 -37.60 -16.81 16.19
C ASN A 4 -36.27 -17.33 16.77
N GLU A 5 -35.15 -16.64 16.56
CA GLU A 5 -33.90 -17.01 17.23
C GLU A 5 -33.97 -16.67 18.74
N SER A 6 -33.71 -17.66 19.61
CA SER A 6 -33.67 -17.44 21.06
C SER A 6 -32.65 -16.35 21.41
N PRO A 7 -32.97 -15.38 22.30
CA PRO A 7 -32.05 -14.30 22.67
C PRO A 7 -30.68 -14.79 23.15
N PHE A 8 -30.62 -15.92 23.86
CA PHE A 8 -29.35 -16.51 24.32
C PHE A 8 -28.49 -17.04 23.18
N ARG A 9 -29.10 -17.51 22.07
CA ARG A 9 -28.34 -18.01 20.91
C ARG A 9 -27.80 -16.85 20.08
N LEU A 10 -28.57 -15.77 19.95
CA LEU A 10 -28.10 -14.52 19.38
C LEU A 10 -26.89 -14.00 20.15
N GLU A 11 -26.99 -13.90 21.48
CA GLU A 11 -25.89 -13.49 22.35
C GLU A 11 -24.65 -14.40 22.22
N ALA A 12 -24.85 -15.72 22.15
CA ALA A 12 -23.76 -16.68 21.95
C ALA A 12 -23.04 -16.46 20.60
N ARG A 13 -23.79 -16.21 19.53
CA ARG A 13 -23.22 -15.88 18.22
C ARG A 13 -22.44 -14.58 18.27
N GLU A 14 -23.02 -13.51 18.81
CA GLU A 14 -22.39 -12.20 18.87
C GLU A 14 -21.08 -12.20 19.66
N VAL A 15 -21.06 -12.88 20.82
CA VAL A 15 -19.85 -13.00 21.66
C VAL A 15 -18.78 -13.86 20.95
N TYR A 16 -19.20 -14.88 20.21
CA TYR A 16 -18.26 -15.74 19.48
C TYR A 16 -17.70 -15.07 18.21
N ASP A 17 -18.50 -14.28 17.51
CA ASP A 17 -18.02 -13.48 16.38
C ASP A 17 -17.06 -12.38 16.86
N GLU A 18 -17.29 -11.78 18.04
CA GLU A 18 -16.32 -10.89 18.66
C GLU A 18 -15.00 -11.63 18.97
N TYR A 19 -15.07 -12.84 19.52
CA TYR A 19 -13.89 -13.68 19.73
C TYR A 19 -13.14 -13.97 18.42
N ALA A 20 -13.84 -14.34 17.36
CA ALA A 20 -13.25 -14.59 16.05
C ALA A 20 -12.60 -13.34 15.45
N ALA A 21 -13.21 -12.16 15.59
CA ALA A 21 -12.63 -10.89 15.17
C ALA A 21 -11.33 -10.58 15.90
N LEU A 22 -11.26 -10.86 17.21
CA LEU A 22 -10.03 -10.69 18.00
C LEU A 22 -8.93 -11.67 17.56
N LEU A 23 -9.29 -12.91 17.23
CA LEU A 23 -8.34 -13.86 16.65
C LEU A 23 -7.81 -13.39 15.30
N LEU A 24 -8.67 -12.80 14.46
CA LEU A 24 -8.30 -12.21 13.18
C LEU A 24 -7.29 -11.07 13.39
N LEU A 25 -7.62 -10.10 14.25
CA LEU A 25 -6.76 -8.95 14.55
C LEU A 25 -5.41 -9.37 15.16
N GLY A 26 -5.43 -10.38 16.03
CA GLY A 26 -4.22 -10.99 16.58
C GLY A 26 -3.43 -11.86 15.60
N HIS A 27 -3.89 -12.02 14.36
CA HIS A 27 -3.29 -12.88 13.34
C HIS A 27 -3.18 -14.36 13.77
N TRP A 28 -4.12 -14.83 14.59
CA TRP A 28 -4.12 -16.19 15.13
C TRP A 28 -5.02 -17.15 14.36
N ILE A 29 -5.63 -16.72 13.25
CA ILE A 29 -6.48 -17.57 12.41
C ILE A 29 -5.62 -18.39 11.43
N THR A 30 -5.36 -19.65 11.80
CA THR A 30 -4.87 -20.68 10.87
C THR A 30 -6.05 -21.39 10.19
N PRO A 31 -5.84 -22.20 9.12
CA PRO A 31 -6.92 -22.97 8.51
C PRO A 31 -7.69 -23.84 9.52
N SER A 32 -6.98 -24.49 10.44
CA SER A 32 -7.60 -25.31 11.49
C SER A 32 -8.43 -24.49 12.49
N VAL A 33 -7.93 -23.32 12.88
CA VAL A 33 -8.67 -22.39 13.76
C VAL A 33 -9.90 -21.85 13.03
N TYR A 34 -9.80 -21.53 11.74
CA TYR A 34 -10.93 -21.08 10.95
C TYR A 34 -12.01 -22.16 10.83
N GLU A 35 -11.63 -23.41 10.59
CA GLU A 35 -12.56 -24.55 10.60
C GLU A 35 -13.22 -24.75 11.97
N GLU A 36 -12.49 -24.54 13.08
CA GLU A 36 -13.07 -24.54 14.42
C GLU A 36 -14.09 -23.40 14.60
N ILE A 37 -13.80 -22.20 14.11
CA ILE A 37 -14.73 -21.06 14.12
C ILE A 37 -16.02 -21.41 13.37
N GLN A 38 -15.91 -21.95 12.14
CA GLN A 38 -17.08 -22.33 11.35
C GLN A 38 -17.90 -23.45 12.02
N ARG A 39 -17.22 -24.47 12.58
CA ARG A 39 -17.90 -25.54 13.32
C ARG A 39 -18.62 -25.00 14.54
N ALA A 40 -17.97 -24.16 15.35
CA ALA A 40 -18.58 -23.57 16.53
C ALA A 40 -19.80 -22.72 16.20
N ARG A 41 -19.78 -21.93 15.12
CA ARG A 41 -20.95 -21.18 14.62
C ARG A 41 -22.13 -22.08 14.29
N LEU A 42 -21.90 -23.22 13.62
CA LEU A 42 -22.94 -24.22 13.35
C LEU A 42 -23.44 -24.86 14.66
N PHE A 43 -22.54 -25.19 15.58
CA PHE A 43 -22.90 -25.80 16.85
C PHE A 43 -23.73 -24.87 17.76
N ILE A 44 -23.49 -23.56 17.77
CA ILE A 44 -24.30 -22.59 18.54
C ILE A 44 -25.80 -22.72 18.24
N GLN A 45 -26.16 -23.07 17.01
CA GLN A 45 -27.55 -23.26 16.59
C GLN A 45 -28.16 -24.56 17.15
N SER A 46 -27.35 -25.57 17.48
CA SER A 46 -27.81 -26.87 17.98
C SER A 46 -27.58 -27.09 19.47
N TYR A 47 -26.88 -26.17 20.16
CA TYR A 47 -26.61 -26.29 21.59
C TYR A 47 -27.89 -26.44 22.44
N PRO A 48 -27.91 -27.38 23.39
CA PRO A 48 -28.94 -27.44 24.42
C PRO A 48 -28.99 -26.13 25.21
N SER A 49 -30.18 -25.59 25.48
CA SER A 49 -30.33 -24.28 26.16
C SER A 49 -29.58 -24.18 27.49
N ARG A 50 -29.41 -25.30 28.21
CA ARG A 50 -28.66 -25.38 29.47
C ARG A 50 -27.15 -25.19 29.31
N GLU A 51 -26.59 -25.46 28.14
CA GLU A 51 -25.15 -25.41 27.83
C GLU A 51 -24.73 -24.08 27.18
N VAL A 52 -25.68 -23.36 26.58
CA VAL A 52 -25.43 -22.05 25.94
C VAL A 52 -24.85 -21.04 26.93
N ARG A 53 -25.37 -20.98 28.15
CA ARG A 53 -24.93 -19.99 29.15
C ARG A 53 -23.50 -20.24 29.67
N PRO A 54 -23.12 -21.48 30.05
CA PRO A 54 -21.72 -21.82 30.31
C PRO A 54 -20.78 -21.48 29.14
N PHE A 55 -21.20 -21.76 27.91
CA PHE A 55 -20.44 -21.42 26.71
C PHE A 55 -20.21 -19.91 26.59
N ILE A 56 -21.27 -19.09 26.68
CA ILE A 56 -21.17 -17.62 26.64
C ILE A 56 -20.19 -17.12 27.69
N ASN A 57 -20.30 -17.60 28.93
CA ASN A 57 -19.43 -17.17 30.02
C ASN A 57 -17.95 -17.51 29.76
N ASN A 58 -17.68 -18.68 29.19
CA ASN A 58 -16.34 -19.10 28.83
C ASN A 58 -15.76 -18.22 27.71
N VAL A 59 -16.52 -17.99 26.64
CA VAL A 59 -16.08 -17.15 25.51
C VAL A 59 -15.88 -15.70 25.96
N ARG A 60 -16.77 -15.14 26.80
CA ARG A 60 -16.59 -13.81 27.40
C ARG A 60 -15.31 -13.68 28.20
N LYS A 61 -14.89 -14.73 28.90
CA LYS A 61 -13.61 -14.74 29.61
C LYS A 61 -12.45 -14.59 28.61
N LYS A 62 -12.45 -15.40 27.55
CA LYS A 62 -11.44 -15.33 26.47
C LYS A 62 -11.45 -13.96 25.77
N VAL A 63 -12.63 -13.42 25.44
CA VAL A 63 -12.78 -12.09 24.83
C VAL A 63 -12.14 -11.02 25.71
N ARG A 64 -12.42 -11.00 27.02
CA ARG A 64 -11.79 -10.04 27.94
C ARG A 64 -10.27 -10.16 27.97
N GLU A 65 -9.74 -11.38 28.00
CA GLU A 65 -8.30 -11.64 27.95
C GLU A 65 -7.69 -11.11 26.65
N LEU A 66 -8.27 -11.47 25.50
CA LEU A 66 -7.77 -11.04 24.18
C LEU A 66 -7.87 -9.52 23.97
N ARG A 67 -8.96 -8.89 24.42
CA ARG A 67 -9.09 -7.42 24.37
C ARG A 67 -8.00 -6.73 25.17
N SER A 68 -7.61 -7.30 26.32
CA SER A 68 -6.51 -6.78 27.12
C SER A 68 -5.15 -6.95 26.43
N VAL A 69 -4.90 -8.10 25.81
CA VAL A 69 -3.65 -8.39 25.08
C VAL A 69 -3.49 -7.50 23.85
N LEU A 70 -4.57 -7.36 23.07
CA LEU A 70 -4.57 -6.57 21.84
C LEU A 70 -4.84 -5.08 22.07
N HIS A 71 -5.02 -4.66 23.32
CA HIS A 71 -5.34 -3.28 23.70
C HIS A 71 -6.53 -2.69 22.90
N ILE A 72 -7.61 -3.45 22.77
CA ILE A 72 -8.81 -3.06 22.01
C ILE A 72 -9.58 -1.96 22.75
N ILE A 73 -9.95 -0.91 22.02
CA ILE A 73 -10.67 0.25 22.53
C ILE A 73 -12.09 0.39 21.94
N CYS A 74 -12.37 -0.17 20.77
CA CYS A 74 -13.71 -0.14 20.16
C CYS A 74 -14.72 -1.09 20.83
N ASP A 75 -16.00 -0.98 20.49
CA ASP A 75 -17.01 -1.91 21.00
C ASP A 75 -17.03 -3.26 20.25
N GLY A 76 -17.83 -4.21 20.75
CA GLY A 76 -17.96 -5.52 20.11
C GLY A 76 -18.69 -5.48 18.76
N LYS A 77 -19.48 -4.44 18.48
CA LYS A 77 -20.21 -4.32 17.21
C LYS A 77 -19.25 -4.00 16.08
N GLU A 78 -18.36 -3.02 16.29
CA GLU A 78 -17.33 -2.64 15.32
C GLU A 78 -16.39 -3.81 14.99
N LEU A 79 -15.99 -4.61 15.99
CA LEU A 79 -15.21 -5.84 15.77
C LEU A 79 -15.93 -6.84 14.85
N ARG A 80 -17.24 -7.01 15.01
CA ARG A 80 -18.02 -7.92 14.15
C ARG A 80 -18.20 -7.37 12.74
N GLU A 81 -18.32 -6.05 12.59
CA GLU A 81 -18.36 -5.39 11.29
C GLU A 81 -17.05 -5.63 10.52
N ILE A 82 -15.89 -5.54 11.19
CA ILE A 82 -14.58 -5.86 10.59
C ILE A 82 -14.51 -7.32 10.13
N LEU A 83 -14.91 -8.27 10.98
CA LEU A 83 -14.90 -9.68 10.62
C LEU A 83 -15.81 -9.95 9.41
N SER A 84 -17.01 -9.38 9.42
CA SER A 84 -17.96 -9.50 8.30
C SER A 84 -17.39 -8.89 7.02
N GLU A 85 -16.73 -7.74 7.09
CA GLU A 85 -16.11 -7.11 5.92
C GLU A 85 -15.03 -8.03 5.33
N VAL A 86 -14.11 -8.52 6.16
CA VAL A 86 -13.02 -9.41 5.71
C VAL A 86 -13.56 -10.72 5.14
N GLU A 87 -14.58 -11.33 5.77
CA GLU A 87 -15.24 -12.53 5.25
C GLU A 87 -15.97 -12.28 3.91
N SER A 88 -16.52 -11.08 3.71
CA SER A 88 -17.26 -10.73 2.50
C SER A 88 -16.38 -10.53 1.26
N GLN A 89 -15.11 -10.17 1.44
CA GLN A 89 -14.23 -9.77 0.33
C GLN A 89 -13.89 -10.94 -0.61
N LYS A 90 -14.21 -12.20 -0.26
CA LYS A 90 -13.85 -13.43 -1.01
C LYS A 90 -12.36 -13.54 -1.37
N LYS A 91 -11.53 -12.64 -0.85
CA LYS A 91 -10.09 -12.58 -1.04
C LYS A 91 -9.43 -13.37 0.08
N THR A 92 -8.27 -13.93 -0.21
CA THR A 92 -7.46 -14.63 0.79
C THR A 92 -6.92 -13.68 1.87
N VAL A 93 -6.80 -12.39 1.55
CA VAL A 93 -6.27 -11.34 2.42
C VAL A 93 -7.16 -10.09 2.33
N GLY A 94 -7.65 -9.61 3.48
CA GLY A 94 -8.25 -8.29 3.65
C GLY A 94 -7.23 -7.31 4.21
N TYR A 95 -7.38 -6.02 3.91
CA TYR A 95 -6.43 -4.99 4.34
C TYR A 95 -7.11 -3.89 5.12
N LEU A 96 -6.58 -3.56 6.29
CA LEU A 96 -7.02 -2.39 7.08
C LEU A 96 -5.91 -1.36 7.14
N SER A 97 -6.23 -0.06 7.10
CA SER A 97 -5.21 0.97 7.31
C SER A 97 -4.82 1.06 8.77
N LYS A 98 -3.56 1.45 9.03
CA LYS A 98 -3.05 1.79 10.35
C LYS A 98 -3.94 2.82 11.03
N GLY A 99 -4.36 3.87 10.32
CA GLY A 99 -5.31 4.86 10.86
C GLY A 99 -6.57 4.23 11.41
N TYR A 100 -7.21 3.34 10.65
CA TYR A 100 -8.40 2.63 11.14
C TYR A 100 -8.06 1.66 12.29
N LEU A 101 -6.90 1.00 12.26
CA LEU A 101 -6.48 0.17 13.38
C LEU A 101 -6.27 0.99 14.67
N ASP A 102 -5.72 2.21 14.55
CA ASP A 102 -5.53 3.11 15.69
C ASP A 102 -6.86 3.58 16.31
N THR A 103 -7.98 3.53 15.58
CA THR A 103 -9.32 3.83 16.14
C THR A 103 -9.91 2.65 16.92
N ILE A 104 -9.47 1.41 16.64
CA ILE A 104 -10.03 0.21 17.26
C ILE A 104 -9.12 -0.43 18.31
N MET A 105 -7.81 -0.19 18.23
CA MET A 105 -6.80 -0.74 19.14
C MET A 105 -5.63 0.22 19.35
N ARG A 106 -4.90 0.07 20.47
CA ARG A 106 -3.60 0.74 20.64
C ARG A 106 -2.52 -0.01 19.90
N LEU A 107 -2.50 0.13 18.58
CA LEU A 107 -1.67 -0.66 17.68
C LEU A 107 -0.18 -0.60 18.05
N GLU A 108 0.31 0.56 18.48
CA GLU A 108 1.69 0.77 18.90
C GLU A 108 2.10 -0.05 20.13
N ARG A 109 1.14 -0.53 20.92
CA ARG A 109 1.41 -1.44 22.05
C ARG A 109 1.52 -2.90 21.63
N VAL A 110 0.83 -3.27 20.55
CA VAL A 110 0.85 -4.63 20.01
C VAL A 110 1.99 -4.81 19.01
N GLN A 111 2.25 -3.78 18.20
CA GLN A 111 3.33 -3.72 17.24
C GLN A 111 4.07 -2.38 17.40
N PRO A 112 5.12 -2.32 18.24
CA PRO A 112 5.87 -1.08 18.50
C PRO A 112 6.40 -0.39 17.24
N ALA A 113 6.80 -1.18 16.23
CA ALA A 113 7.25 -0.66 14.93
C ALA A 113 6.16 0.15 14.20
N ALA A 114 4.87 -0.10 14.50
CA ALA A 114 3.78 0.65 13.89
C ALA A 114 3.74 2.11 14.32
N LYS A 115 4.40 2.49 15.43
CA LYS A 115 4.39 3.86 15.94
C LYS A 115 4.85 4.88 14.90
N ASP A 116 5.88 4.52 14.13
CA ASP A 116 6.56 5.42 13.19
C ASP A 116 6.11 5.19 11.73
N LEU A 117 5.06 4.39 11.53
CA LEU A 117 4.49 4.12 10.21
C LEU A 117 3.44 5.17 9.81
N PRO A 118 3.35 5.53 8.52
CA PRO A 118 2.28 6.36 8.00
C PRO A 118 0.89 5.82 8.30
N ILE A 119 -0.09 6.70 8.46
CA ILE A 119 -1.48 6.35 8.79
C ILE A 119 -2.12 5.52 7.68
N HIS A 120 -1.75 5.77 6.43
CA HIS A 120 -2.23 5.00 5.29
C HIS A 120 -1.59 3.61 5.13
N THR A 121 -0.59 3.25 5.93
CA THR A 121 0.02 1.91 5.93
C THR A 121 -1.07 0.85 6.05
N ARG A 122 -1.04 -0.18 5.21
CA ARG A 122 -2.01 -1.27 5.24
C ARG A 122 -1.46 -2.47 5.99
N MET A 123 -2.30 -3.10 6.79
CA MET A 123 -2.00 -4.37 7.44
C MET A 123 -2.87 -5.46 6.82
N GLY A 124 -2.23 -6.52 6.32
CA GLY A 124 -2.91 -7.64 5.69
C GLY A 124 -3.36 -8.68 6.70
N PHE A 125 -4.66 -8.97 6.74
CA PHE A 125 -5.31 -9.99 7.58
C PHE A 125 -5.84 -11.11 6.71
N THR A 126 -5.57 -12.36 7.06
CA THR A 126 -6.02 -13.53 6.30
C THR A 126 -6.83 -14.48 7.16
N LEU A 127 -7.90 -15.03 6.59
CA LEU A 127 -8.72 -16.07 7.20
C LEU A 127 -8.11 -17.47 7.05
N GLN A 128 -7.06 -17.60 6.22
CA GLN A 128 -6.39 -18.86 5.93
C GLN A 128 -4.88 -18.64 5.91
N ARG A 129 -4.36 -18.23 7.07
CA ARG A 129 -2.96 -17.91 7.21
C ARG A 129 -2.07 -19.11 6.88
N PRO A 130 -1.09 -18.98 5.97
CA PRO A 130 -0.11 -20.03 5.77
C PRO A 130 0.77 -20.17 7.04
N PRO A 131 1.25 -21.39 7.38
CA PRO A 131 1.88 -21.65 8.67
C PRO A 131 3.21 -20.92 8.91
N ASP A 132 3.83 -20.42 7.85
CA ASP A 132 5.14 -19.80 7.80
C ASP A 132 5.13 -18.31 8.16
N LYS A 133 3.98 -17.63 8.06
CA LYS A 133 3.86 -16.24 8.48
C LYS A 133 3.51 -16.20 9.96
N THR A 134 4.30 -15.52 10.79
CA THR A 134 4.02 -15.32 12.24
C THR A 134 3.59 -13.89 12.58
N HIS A 135 3.89 -12.91 11.72
CA HIS A 135 3.47 -11.51 11.86
C HIS A 135 2.51 -11.01 10.76
N PRO A 136 1.71 -9.97 11.04
CA PRO A 136 1.02 -9.21 9.99
C PRO A 136 2.02 -8.76 8.93
N GLU A 137 1.63 -8.82 7.67
CA GLU A 137 2.36 -8.10 6.64
C GLU A 137 1.91 -6.65 6.62
N LEU A 138 2.89 -5.76 6.69
CA LEU A 138 2.72 -4.31 6.59
C LEU A 138 3.05 -3.90 5.16
N PHE A 139 2.17 -3.10 4.57
CA PHE A 139 2.28 -2.68 3.18
C PHE A 139 2.13 -1.18 3.06
N LEU A 140 3.15 -0.56 2.48
CA LEU A 140 3.07 0.76 1.88
C LEU A 140 3.07 0.56 0.37
N LEU A 141 2.08 1.15 -0.31
CA LEU A 141 1.90 0.93 -1.75
C LEU A 141 3.06 1.53 -2.53
N GLU A 142 3.49 2.72 -2.14
CA GLU A 142 4.64 3.41 -2.69
C GLU A 142 5.95 2.65 -2.44
N ALA A 143 6.10 1.96 -1.31
CA ALA A 143 7.27 1.12 -1.06
C ALA A 143 7.31 -0.06 -2.03
N LYS A 144 6.17 -0.73 -2.27
CA LYS A 144 6.09 -1.80 -3.27
C LYS A 144 6.35 -1.32 -4.69
N LEU A 145 5.84 -0.15 -5.06
CA LEU A 145 6.08 0.41 -6.39
C LEU A 145 7.53 0.89 -6.56
N TYR A 146 8.18 1.36 -5.50
CA TYR A 146 9.61 1.62 -5.48
C TYR A 146 10.43 0.33 -5.67
N GLU A 147 10.13 -0.73 -4.92
CA GLU A 147 10.76 -2.06 -5.07
C GLU A 147 10.59 -2.58 -6.51
N ASP A 148 9.38 -2.48 -7.07
CA ASP A 148 9.09 -2.89 -8.45
C ASP A 148 9.92 -2.09 -9.46
N MET A 149 9.97 -0.76 -9.32
CA MET A 149 10.80 0.10 -10.16
C MET A 149 12.27 -0.31 -10.08
N CYS A 150 12.80 -0.51 -8.87
CA CYS A 150 14.19 -0.89 -8.64
C CYS A 150 14.51 -2.26 -9.26
N SER A 151 13.62 -3.24 -9.08
CA SER A 151 13.78 -4.60 -9.59
C SER A 151 13.76 -4.62 -11.12
N LEU A 152 12.77 -3.97 -11.73
CA LEU A 152 12.66 -3.86 -13.19
C LEU A 152 13.86 -3.15 -13.80
N PHE A 153 14.33 -2.08 -13.15
CA PHE A 153 15.52 -1.35 -13.58
C PHE A 153 16.78 -2.22 -13.48
N ASN A 154 17.02 -2.88 -12.34
CA ASN A 154 18.19 -3.74 -12.14
C ASN A 154 18.21 -4.89 -13.14
N MET A 155 17.06 -5.54 -13.39
CA MET A 155 16.95 -6.59 -14.42
C MET A 155 17.27 -6.05 -15.83
N CYS A 156 16.79 -4.84 -16.15
CA CYS A 156 17.10 -4.18 -17.41
C CYS A 156 18.60 -3.90 -17.54
N PHE A 157 19.19 -3.25 -16.54
CA PHE A 157 20.59 -2.82 -16.55
C PHE A 157 21.56 -4.00 -16.65
N CYS A 158 21.34 -5.06 -15.87
CA CYS A 158 22.10 -6.29 -15.97
C CYS A 158 22.02 -6.88 -17.38
N GLY A 159 20.82 -6.93 -17.98
CA GLY A 159 20.64 -7.39 -19.37
C GLY A 159 21.51 -6.63 -20.38
N PHE A 160 21.68 -5.32 -20.22
CA PHE A 160 22.55 -4.49 -21.07
C PHE A 160 24.04 -4.79 -20.89
N LEU A 161 24.52 -4.93 -19.64
CA LEU A 161 25.93 -5.24 -19.38
C LEU A 161 26.38 -6.56 -20.04
N HIS A 162 25.47 -7.52 -20.18
CA HIS A 162 25.73 -8.79 -20.84
C HIS A 162 25.87 -8.69 -22.37
N GLU A 163 25.15 -7.76 -23.02
CA GLU A 163 25.22 -7.54 -24.47
C GLU A 163 26.54 -6.85 -24.86
N ASP A 164 26.96 -5.83 -24.13
CA ASP A 164 28.15 -5.03 -24.47
C ASP A 164 29.48 -5.73 -24.15
N THR A 165 29.49 -6.71 -23.22
CA THR A 165 30.71 -7.43 -22.82
C THR A 165 30.92 -8.76 -23.55
N GLY A 166 30.07 -9.10 -24.53
CA GLY A 166 30.23 -10.34 -25.31
C GLY A 166 30.12 -11.63 -24.48
N GLY A 167 29.43 -11.60 -23.34
CA GLY A 167 29.15 -12.78 -22.54
C GLY A 167 30.24 -13.22 -21.54
N VAL A 168 31.12 -12.33 -21.08
CA VAL A 168 32.10 -12.65 -20.03
C VAL A 168 31.68 -12.13 -18.65
N PHE A 169 30.41 -12.31 -18.29
CA PHE A 169 30.00 -12.24 -16.88
C PHE A 169 29.86 -13.67 -16.35
N ASN A 170 30.74 -14.04 -15.43
CA ASN A 170 30.79 -15.34 -14.79
C ASN A 170 29.48 -15.65 -14.05
N GLY A 171 28.52 -16.28 -14.74
CA GLY A 171 27.82 -17.42 -14.17
C GLY A 171 26.30 -17.41 -14.03
N PHE A 172 25.55 -16.29 -14.10
CA PHE A 172 24.12 -16.37 -13.69
C PHE A 172 23.05 -15.54 -14.40
N ALA A 173 23.33 -14.63 -15.35
CA ALA A 173 22.23 -13.94 -16.04
C ALA A 173 21.97 -14.50 -17.44
N PRO A 174 20.73 -14.96 -17.74
CA PRO A 174 20.35 -15.32 -19.10
C PRO A 174 20.34 -14.08 -20.00
N LEU A 175 20.80 -14.23 -21.24
CA LEU A 175 20.62 -13.22 -22.29
C LEU A 175 19.14 -12.81 -22.33
N VAL A 176 18.84 -11.57 -21.96
CA VAL A 176 17.48 -11.03 -22.07
C VAL A 176 17.26 -10.68 -23.55
N PRO A 177 16.29 -11.30 -24.25
CA PRO A 177 16.02 -10.93 -25.64
C PRO A 177 15.74 -9.42 -25.74
N ILE A 178 16.17 -8.75 -26.82
CA ILE A 178 15.98 -7.30 -27.04
C ILE A 178 14.53 -6.85 -26.72
N LYS A 179 13.53 -7.64 -27.12
CA LYS A 179 12.11 -7.35 -26.83
C LYS A 179 11.77 -7.35 -25.34
N ALA A 180 12.36 -8.25 -24.57
CA ALA A 180 12.17 -8.33 -23.12
C ALA A 180 12.89 -7.16 -22.43
N ARG A 181 14.08 -6.80 -22.89
CA ARG A 181 14.82 -5.62 -22.43
C ARG A 181 14.01 -4.33 -22.65
N ASP A 182 13.50 -4.12 -23.86
CA ASP A 182 12.69 -2.94 -24.16
C ASP A 182 11.37 -2.96 -23.35
N ALA A 183 10.81 -4.14 -23.06
CA ALA A 183 9.66 -4.26 -22.17
C ALA A 183 10.00 -3.87 -20.72
N LEU A 184 11.17 -4.26 -20.21
CA LEU A 184 11.65 -3.86 -18.89
C LEU A 184 11.90 -2.36 -18.81
N ILE A 185 12.45 -1.72 -19.86
CA ILE A 185 12.60 -0.26 -19.91
C ILE A 185 11.25 0.42 -19.69
N ARG A 186 10.24 0.02 -20.48
CA ARG A 186 8.92 0.64 -20.44
C ARG A 186 8.19 0.35 -19.13
N ALA A 187 8.33 -0.86 -18.60
CA ALA A 187 7.78 -1.22 -17.29
C ALA A 187 8.42 -0.39 -16.17
N SER A 188 9.75 -0.25 -16.17
CA SER A 188 10.49 0.56 -15.20
C SER A 188 10.09 2.04 -15.27
N PHE A 189 9.95 2.58 -16.48
CA PHE A 189 9.50 3.95 -16.70
C PHE A 189 8.11 4.18 -16.08
N VAL A 190 7.16 3.28 -16.34
CA VAL A 190 5.80 3.39 -15.77
C VAL A 190 5.85 3.26 -14.25
N ALA A 191 6.58 2.27 -13.73
CA ALA A 191 6.73 2.04 -12.30
C ALA A 191 7.29 3.27 -11.56
N ALA A 192 8.23 4.01 -12.17
CA ALA A 192 8.77 5.23 -11.57
C ALA A 192 7.71 6.30 -11.31
N PHE A 193 6.77 6.51 -12.24
CA PHE A 193 5.68 7.46 -12.05
C PHE A 193 4.60 6.95 -11.11
N GLU A 194 4.26 5.65 -11.17
CA GLU A 194 3.33 5.04 -10.23
C GLU A 194 3.86 5.14 -8.79
N PHE A 195 5.17 4.93 -8.59
CA PHE A 195 5.83 5.15 -7.31
C PHE A 195 5.64 6.58 -6.80
N ILE A 196 5.95 7.60 -7.61
CA ILE A 196 5.80 9.00 -7.22
C ILE A 196 4.34 9.33 -6.90
N GLU A 197 3.40 8.89 -7.73
CA GLU A 197 1.98 9.16 -7.49
C GLU A 197 1.44 8.44 -6.26
N ALA A 198 1.81 7.18 -6.03
CA ALA A 198 1.44 6.46 -4.83
C ALA A 198 1.97 7.18 -3.58
N TYR A 199 3.22 7.66 -3.62
CA TYR A 199 3.80 8.45 -2.55
C TYR A 199 3.02 9.75 -2.32
N LEU A 200 2.76 10.54 -3.36
CA LEU A 200 2.00 11.79 -3.26
C LEU A 200 0.56 11.55 -2.77
N ASN A 201 -0.09 10.49 -3.23
CA ASN A 201 -1.43 10.12 -2.76
C ASN A 201 -1.40 9.64 -1.31
N GLY A 202 -0.34 8.94 -0.88
CA GLY A 202 -0.11 8.54 0.50
C GLY A 202 -0.02 9.75 1.43
N ILE A 203 0.78 10.77 1.06
CA ILE A 203 0.90 12.00 1.87
C ILE A 203 -0.41 12.79 1.92
N ALA A 204 -1.17 12.81 0.83
CA ALA A 204 -2.47 13.45 0.75
C ALA A 204 -3.50 12.76 1.66
N LEU A 205 -3.51 11.42 1.65
CA LEU A 205 -4.38 10.62 2.50
C LEU A 205 -4.06 10.80 3.99
N ASP A 206 -2.78 10.80 4.36
CA ASP A 206 -2.35 11.08 5.74
C ASP A 206 -2.84 12.46 6.20
N TYR A 207 -2.73 13.48 5.34
CA TYR A 207 -3.19 14.82 5.66
C TYR A 207 -4.69 14.88 5.89
N LEU A 208 -5.50 14.30 4.99
CA LEU A 208 -6.95 14.28 5.14
C LEU A 208 -7.41 13.51 6.38
N TYR A 209 -6.68 12.46 6.76
CA TYR A 209 -6.96 11.71 7.97
C TYR A 209 -6.72 12.55 9.23
N LEU A 210 -5.64 13.33 9.24
CA LEU A 210 -5.27 14.20 10.37
C LEU A 210 -6.07 15.51 10.43
N HIS A 211 -6.63 15.97 9.30
CA HIS A 211 -7.35 17.24 9.16
C HIS A 211 -8.76 16.98 8.61
N GLN A 212 -9.61 16.35 9.42
CA GLN A 212 -11.00 16.05 9.04
C GLN A 212 -11.85 17.31 8.83
N ASP A 213 -11.36 18.47 9.25
CA ASP A 213 -11.93 19.81 9.08
C ASP A 213 -11.37 20.57 7.86
N ALA A 214 -10.57 19.91 7.00
CA ALA A 214 -10.08 20.51 5.77
C ALA A 214 -11.23 21.03 4.89
N ASP A 215 -11.02 22.17 4.24
CA ASP A 215 -12.04 22.79 3.40
C ASP A 215 -12.33 21.96 2.14
N GLU A 216 -13.54 22.09 1.60
CA GLU A 216 -14.02 21.30 0.46
C GLU A 216 -13.09 21.37 -0.76
N LYS A 217 -12.45 22.53 -1.00
CA LYS A 217 -11.52 22.68 -2.12
C LYS A 217 -10.24 21.89 -1.88
N THR A 218 -9.72 21.88 -0.65
CA THR A 218 -8.58 21.05 -0.27
C THR A 218 -8.92 19.56 -0.39
N VAL A 219 -10.09 19.13 0.11
CA VAL A 219 -10.55 17.74 -0.04
C VAL A 219 -10.66 17.37 -1.51
N SER A 220 -11.38 18.15 -2.30
CA SER A 220 -11.57 17.95 -3.75
C SER A 220 -10.24 17.77 -4.49
N LEU A 221 -9.24 18.59 -4.15
CA LEU A 221 -7.93 18.55 -4.77
C LEU A 221 -7.10 17.32 -4.35
N LEU A 222 -7.14 16.94 -3.07
CA LEU A 222 -6.39 15.79 -2.56
C LEU A 222 -7.04 14.44 -2.90
N THR A 223 -8.36 14.40 -3.16
CA THR A 223 -9.08 13.18 -3.56
C THR A 223 -9.31 13.08 -5.07
N GLU A 224 -8.94 14.10 -5.85
CA GLU A 224 -9.19 14.17 -7.30
C GLU A 224 -10.68 14.07 -7.68
N GLN A 225 -11.57 14.61 -6.83
CA GLN A 225 -13.01 14.57 -7.03
C GLN A 225 -13.56 15.98 -7.16
N PRO A 226 -14.35 16.32 -8.20
CA PRO A 226 -14.88 15.45 -9.25
C PRO A 226 -13.99 15.35 -10.51
N ARG A 227 -12.77 15.93 -10.49
CA ARG A 227 -11.91 16.02 -11.68
C ARG A 227 -10.52 15.47 -11.39
N HIS A 228 -10.01 14.72 -12.36
CA HIS A 228 -8.63 14.27 -12.39
C HIS A 228 -7.66 15.46 -12.40
N ILE A 229 -6.54 15.33 -11.69
CA ILE A 229 -5.52 16.36 -11.55
C ILE A 229 -4.25 15.92 -12.29
N SER A 230 -3.57 16.85 -12.94
CA SER A 230 -2.34 16.52 -13.67
C SER A 230 -1.23 16.09 -12.70
N PHE A 231 -0.32 15.22 -13.15
CA PHE A 231 0.87 14.85 -12.37
C PHE A 231 1.63 16.07 -11.84
N ARG A 232 1.83 17.07 -12.72
CA ARG A 232 2.46 18.35 -12.37
C ARG A 232 1.74 19.03 -11.21
N ASP A 233 0.42 19.13 -11.28
CA ASP A 233 -0.35 19.79 -10.23
C ASP A 233 -0.30 18.99 -8.92
N LYS A 234 -0.33 17.65 -8.94
CA LYS A 234 -0.13 16.84 -7.73
C LYS A 234 1.23 17.11 -7.10
N ALA A 235 2.30 17.04 -7.90
CA ALA A 235 3.68 17.25 -7.45
C ALA A 235 3.90 18.64 -6.83
N LEU A 236 3.22 19.68 -7.34
CA LEU A 236 3.31 21.05 -6.83
C LEU A 236 2.38 21.31 -5.64
N GLN A 237 1.13 20.83 -5.70
CA GLN A 237 0.10 21.21 -4.73
C GLN A 237 0.08 20.31 -3.51
N TYR A 238 0.32 19.01 -3.63
CA TYR A 238 0.17 18.09 -2.49
C TYR A 238 1.20 18.40 -1.40
N PRO A 239 2.52 18.50 -1.67
CA PRO A 239 3.49 18.86 -0.64
C PRO A 239 3.23 20.24 -0.03
N LYS A 240 2.77 21.20 -0.86
CA LYS A 240 2.38 22.55 -0.42
C LYS A 240 1.27 22.49 0.62
N ILE A 241 0.21 21.74 0.35
CA ILE A 241 -0.95 21.61 1.24
C ILE A 241 -0.55 20.87 2.52
N VAL A 242 0.15 19.74 2.37
CA VAL A 242 0.61 18.92 3.50
C VAL A 242 1.50 19.73 4.45
N LYS A 243 2.36 20.61 3.93
CA LYS A 243 3.20 21.51 4.73
C LYS A 243 2.49 22.77 5.22
N GLY A 244 1.33 23.10 4.67
CA GLY A 244 0.64 24.38 4.93
C GLY A 244 1.36 25.60 4.36
N SER A 245 2.09 25.47 3.24
CA SER A 245 2.81 26.58 2.62
C SER A 245 1.95 27.38 1.64
N GLN A 246 2.26 28.67 1.47
CA GLN A 246 1.55 29.53 0.50
C GLN A 246 1.95 29.24 -0.95
N HIS A 247 3.20 28.88 -1.17
CA HIS A 247 3.77 28.58 -2.49
C HIS A 247 4.25 27.12 -2.56
N PRO A 248 4.30 26.51 -3.76
CA PRO A 248 4.91 25.20 -3.96
C PRO A 248 6.33 25.12 -3.38
N LEU A 249 6.62 24.05 -2.64
CA LEU A 249 7.92 23.85 -1.99
C LEU A 249 9.03 23.56 -3.01
N LEU A 250 8.66 22.83 -4.06
CA LEU A 250 9.48 22.47 -5.20
C LEU A 250 8.78 22.98 -6.47
N THR A 251 9.56 23.46 -7.42
CA THR A 251 9.15 23.90 -8.76
C THR A 251 10.20 23.44 -9.76
N GLU A 252 9.88 23.44 -11.03
CA GLU A 252 10.81 23.07 -12.11
C GLU A 252 12.08 23.94 -12.11
N GLY A 253 11.97 25.19 -11.63
CA GLY A 253 13.10 26.12 -11.55
C GLY A 253 14.05 25.86 -10.37
N ASN A 254 13.63 25.13 -9.33
CA ASN A 254 14.45 24.83 -8.15
C ASN A 254 14.64 23.34 -7.87
N CYS A 255 14.03 22.46 -8.68
CA CYS A 255 14.11 21.01 -8.57
C CYS A 255 14.29 20.41 -9.97
N PRO A 256 15.53 20.16 -10.42
CA PRO A 256 15.82 19.59 -11.74
C PRO A 256 15.13 18.24 -11.98
N GLU A 257 15.01 17.41 -10.94
CA GLU A 257 14.32 16.13 -11.00
C GLU A 257 12.84 16.31 -11.36
N LEU A 258 12.18 17.29 -10.74
CA LEU A 258 10.79 17.61 -11.06
C LEU A 258 10.65 18.14 -12.50
N ALA A 259 11.59 18.97 -12.95
CA ALA A 259 11.59 19.46 -14.33
C ALA A 259 11.68 18.31 -15.34
N LEU A 260 12.63 17.39 -15.13
CA LEU A 260 12.78 16.18 -15.94
C LEU A 260 11.52 15.31 -15.91
N LEU A 261 10.99 15.04 -14.71
CA LEU A 261 9.79 14.22 -14.56
C LEU A 261 8.57 14.83 -15.25
N ILE A 262 8.40 16.16 -15.22
CA ILE A 262 7.28 16.84 -15.91
C ILE A 262 7.43 16.77 -17.43
N GLU A 263 8.66 16.88 -17.95
CA GLU A 263 8.93 16.70 -19.38
C GLU A 263 8.44 15.32 -19.85
N HIS A 264 8.76 14.27 -19.09
CA HIS A 264 8.36 12.90 -19.40
C HIS A 264 6.92 12.56 -18.97
N ALA A 265 6.32 13.25 -17.99
CA ALA A 265 4.96 12.94 -17.51
C ALA A 265 3.90 13.06 -18.62
N ASN A 266 4.15 13.91 -19.62
CA ASN A 266 3.26 14.08 -20.76
C ASN A 266 3.15 12.83 -21.65
N THR A 267 4.14 11.94 -21.59
CA THR A 267 4.12 10.66 -22.30
C THR A 267 3.31 9.61 -21.55
N ARG A 268 3.06 9.77 -20.23
CA ARG A 268 2.35 8.81 -19.35
C ARG A 268 0.83 8.72 -19.53
N GLY A 269 0.14 9.81 -19.89
CA GLY A 269 -1.33 9.80 -20.00
C GLY A 269 -1.82 8.82 -21.07
N ALA A 270 -2.86 8.01 -20.77
CA ALA A 270 -3.48 7.02 -21.69
C ALA A 270 -2.50 6.44 -22.72
N LEU A 271 -1.41 5.86 -22.19
CA LEU A 271 -0.09 5.61 -22.78
C LEU A 271 -0.01 4.77 -24.08
N VAL A 272 -1.10 4.50 -24.78
CA VAL A 272 -1.04 3.79 -26.07
C VAL A 272 -2.21 4.07 -27.01
N HIS A 273 -3.23 4.81 -26.57
CA HIS A 273 -4.33 5.12 -27.48
C HIS A 273 -3.97 6.36 -28.29
N PRO A 274 -3.89 6.26 -29.63
CA PRO A 274 -3.97 7.47 -30.44
C PRO A 274 -5.26 8.19 -30.03
N ALA A 275 -5.13 9.36 -29.41
CA ALA A 275 -6.31 10.16 -29.11
C ALA A 275 -6.97 10.48 -30.45
N ALA A 276 -8.25 10.14 -30.61
CA ALA A 276 -8.96 10.23 -31.89
C ALA A 276 -8.92 11.64 -32.52
N TRP A 277 -8.63 12.66 -31.70
CA TRP A 277 -8.52 14.07 -32.09
C TRP A 277 -7.07 14.55 -32.36
N MET A 278 -6.06 13.70 -32.22
CA MET A 278 -4.63 14.04 -32.33
C MET A 278 -3.97 13.44 -33.59
N ILE A 279 -4.50 13.68 -34.80
CA ILE A 279 -4.01 13.01 -36.02
C ILE A 279 -2.49 13.24 -36.28
N ASP A 280 -1.94 14.41 -35.90
CA ASP A 280 -0.52 14.74 -36.11
C ASP A 280 0.38 14.66 -34.85
N SER A 281 -0.16 14.81 -33.64
CA SER A 281 0.62 14.74 -32.39
C SER A 281 0.79 13.32 -31.83
N ILE A 282 0.12 12.31 -32.42
CA ILE A 282 0.27 10.87 -32.12
C ILE A 282 1.74 10.42 -32.15
N ARG A 283 2.55 10.96 -33.07
CA ARG A 283 3.95 10.56 -33.24
C ARG A 283 4.77 10.81 -31.97
N THR A 284 4.69 12.01 -31.37
CA THR A 284 5.58 12.40 -30.27
C THR A 284 5.49 11.53 -29.00
N LYS A 285 4.29 11.10 -28.58
CA LYS A 285 4.13 10.31 -27.34
C LYS A 285 4.45 8.83 -27.53
N GLN A 286 4.02 8.27 -28.65
CA GLN A 286 4.31 6.88 -29.00
C GLN A 286 5.80 6.73 -29.30
N ASP A 287 6.40 7.69 -30.01
CA ASP A 287 7.83 7.69 -30.31
C ASP A 287 8.64 7.71 -29.01
N ALA A 288 8.30 8.55 -28.02
CA ALA A 288 8.96 8.51 -26.72
C ALA A 288 8.90 7.12 -26.07
N PHE A 289 7.73 6.47 -26.07
CA PHE A 289 7.56 5.11 -25.53
C PHE A 289 8.38 4.04 -26.29
N PHE A 290 8.55 4.19 -27.61
CA PHE A 290 9.36 3.27 -28.42
C PHE A 290 10.85 3.59 -28.43
N THR A 291 11.24 4.83 -28.13
CA THR A 291 12.63 5.31 -28.29
C THR A 291 13.36 5.54 -26.98
N THR A 292 12.66 5.46 -25.83
CA THR A 292 13.29 5.59 -24.50
C THR A 292 14.46 4.62 -24.39
N LYS A 293 15.65 5.17 -24.11
CA LYS A 293 16.89 4.38 -23.97
C LYS A 293 17.22 4.13 -22.51
N LEU A 294 18.12 3.18 -22.25
CA LEU A 294 18.58 2.89 -20.89
C LEU A 294 19.16 4.14 -20.19
N ALA A 295 19.93 4.97 -20.90
CA ALA A 295 20.51 6.18 -20.33
C ALA A 295 19.44 7.16 -19.82
N GLU A 296 18.39 7.38 -20.61
CA GLU A 296 17.25 8.21 -20.24
C GLU A 296 16.48 7.58 -19.07
N LEU A 297 16.28 6.25 -19.09
CA LEU A 297 15.66 5.55 -17.97
C LEU A 297 16.46 5.72 -16.66
N CYS A 298 17.80 5.69 -16.71
CA CYS A 298 18.64 5.93 -15.55
C CYS A 298 18.36 7.30 -14.92
N GLU A 299 18.27 8.34 -15.75
CA GLU A 299 17.96 9.70 -15.27
C GLU A 299 16.55 9.78 -14.67
N ILE A 300 15.57 9.08 -15.26
CA ILE A 300 14.18 9.09 -14.77
C ILE A 300 14.03 8.39 -13.42
N VAL A 301 14.63 7.20 -13.24
CA VAL A 301 14.53 6.49 -11.95
C VAL A 301 15.27 7.23 -10.84
N ASP A 302 16.42 7.84 -11.16
CA ASP A 302 17.16 8.68 -10.21
C ASP A 302 16.37 9.95 -9.87
N ALA A 303 15.73 10.57 -10.86
CA ALA A 303 14.88 11.74 -10.63
C ALA A 303 13.64 11.39 -9.80
N ALA A 304 13.04 10.20 -9.99
CA ALA A 304 11.92 9.75 -9.18
C ALA A 304 12.31 9.62 -7.70
N VAL A 305 13.42 8.94 -7.42
CA VAL A 305 13.97 8.79 -6.06
C VAL A 305 14.36 10.15 -5.48
N GLY A 306 15.13 10.94 -6.22
CA GLY A 306 15.59 12.26 -5.79
C GLY A 306 14.44 13.23 -5.51
N PHE A 307 13.39 13.22 -6.33
CA PHE A 307 12.20 14.03 -6.12
C PHE A 307 11.49 13.67 -4.82
N VAL A 308 11.20 12.38 -4.58
CA VAL A 308 10.51 11.93 -3.37
C VAL A 308 11.32 12.27 -2.11
N LEU A 309 12.64 12.02 -2.12
CA LEU A 309 13.53 12.38 -1.01
C LEU A 309 13.55 13.89 -0.74
N LYS A 310 13.53 14.72 -1.79
CA LYS A 310 13.45 16.19 -1.65
C LYS A 310 12.10 16.64 -1.11
N VAL A 311 11.00 16.02 -1.54
CA VAL A 311 9.67 16.29 -0.97
C VAL A 311 9.68 15.98 0.52
N GLU A 312 10.15 14.79 0.92
CA GLU A 312 10.24 14.39 2.33
C GLU A 312 11.03 15.39 3.18
N ALA A 313 12.21 15.76 2.71
CA ALA A 313 13.06 16.72 3.39
C ALA A 313 12.39 18.10 3.57
N LYS A 314 11.45 18.48 2.68
CA LYS A 314 10.75 19.78 2.74
C LYS A 314 9.48 19.74 3.58
N ILE A 315 8.77 18.62 3.60
CA ILE A 315 7.56 18.48 4.42
C ILE A 315 7.89 18.27 5.90
N GLU A 316 9.07 17.70 6.22
CA GLU A 316 9.58 17.48 7.59
C GLU A 316 8.58 16.71 8.47
N ARG A 317 8.04 15.60 7.95
CA ARG A 317 7.14 14.74 8.73
C ARG A 317 7.90 14.12 9.90
N ARG A 318 7.73 14.68 11.10
CA ARG A 318 8.42 14.25 12.33
C ARG A 318 8.16 12.78 12.72
N SER A 319 7.16 12.13 12.14
CA SER A 319 6.66 10.82 12.53
C SER A 319 6.85 9.72 11.50
N VAL A 320 7.43 10.00 10.32
CA VAL A 320 7.65 9.01 9.27
C VAL A 320 9.08 9.17 8.77
N ILE A 321 9.90 8.15 9.00
CA ILE A 321 11.24 8.07 8.43
C ILE A 321 11.11 7.31 7.11
N VAL A 322 11.46 7.96 6.00
CA VAL A 322 11.56 7.32 4.70
C VAL A 322 13.02 6.91 4.48
N ASP A 323 13.46 5.92 5.25
CA ASP A 323 14.81 5.35 5.19
C ASP A 323 14.93 4.19 4.20
N TRP A 324 13.80 3.63 3.76
CA TRP A 324 13.72 2.55 2.78
C TRP A 324 13.94 3.01 1.33
N ILE A 325 13.90 4.31 1.04
CA ILE A 325 14.24 4.84 -0.28
C ILE A 325 15.75 5.05 -0.36
N LEU A 326 16.41 4.22 -1.18
CA LEU A 326 17.83 4.31 -1.42
C LEU A 326 18.12 4.75 -2.87
N PRO A 327 19.10 5.63 -3.09
CA PRO A 327 19.59 5.93 -4.44
C PRO A 327 20.35 4.73 -5.02
N ARG A 328 20.56 4.74 -6.33
CA ARG A 328 21.46 3.76 -6.97
C ARG A 328 22.88 3.87 -6.41
N ALA A 329 23.54 2.74 -6.29
CA ALA A 329 24.94 2.65 -5.90
C ALA A 329 25.86 3.06 -7.06
N ALA A 330 27.17 3.15 -6.77
CA ALA A 330 28.18 3.57 -7.74
C ALA A 330 28.35 2.61 -8.94
N ASP A 331 27.88 1.37 -8.80
CA ASP A 331 27.81 0.38 -9.90
C ASP A 331 26.63 0.62 -10.84
N GLY A 332 25.78 1.60 -10.53
CA GLY A 332 24.60 1.96 -11.30
C GLY A 332 23.36 1.11 -11.01
N LEU A 333 23.38 0.22 -10.02
CA LEU A 333 22.24 -0.60 -9.61
C LEU A 333 21.60 -0.09 -8.31
N PHE A 334 20.34 -0.43 -8.09
CA PHE A 334 19.73 -0.29 -6.76
C PHE A 334 20.27 -1.38 -5.82
N PRO A 335 20.64 -1.04 -4.58
CA PRO A 335 21.23 -1.97 -3.63
C PRO A 335 20.23 -3.04 -3.16
N ALA A 336 20.71 -4.14 -2.58
CA ALA A 336 19.86 -5.23 -2.12
C ALA A 336 18.91 -4.80 -0.97
N GLU A 337 19.34 -3.80 -0.21
CA GLU A 337 18.60 -3.14 0.86
C GLU A 337 17.34 -2.43 0.37
N SER A 338 17.24 -2.10 -0.93
CA SER A 338 16.02 -1.53 -1.53
C SER A 338 14.84 -2.52 -1.57
N PHE A 339 15.04 -3.79 -1.20
CA PHE A 339 14.04 -4.87 -1.29
C PHE A 339 13.71 -5.52 0.07
N GLN A 340 14.09 -4.89 1.19
CA GLN A 340 13.97 -5.46 2.54
C GLN A 340 12.81 -4.91 3.35
#